data_AF-A0A4Q2Z8K6-F1
#
_entry.id   AF-A0A4Q2Z8K6-F1
#
_cell.length_a   1.000
_cell.length_b   1.000
_cell.length_c   1.000
_cell.angle_alpha   90.00
_cell.angle_beta   90.00
_cell.angle_gamma   90.00
#
_symmetry.space_group_name_H-M   'P 1'
#
loop_
_entity.id
_entity.type
_entity.pdbx_description
1 polymer ?
#
loop_
_entity_poly.entity_id
_entity_poly.type
_entity_poly.pdbx_seq_one_letter_code
_entity_poly.pdbx_strand_id
1 'polypeptide(L)'
;FMRYDETTAEFKRVWTDRDHRRQGLARKVLVELEARAIAQGYSRVYLTTGFRQPEARELYLRTGYSALFDLAADPETVKILAFEKALATPLAAFANENANAFQAAAAGK
;
A
#
# COMPACT_ATOMS: atom_id res chain seq x y z
N PHE A 1 -1.97 -11.36 7.60
CA PHE A 1 -2.72 -11.12 6.37
C PHE A 1 -3.16 -12.45 5.79
N MET A 2 -4.06 -12.44 4.81
CA MET A 2 -4.53 -13.65 4.12
C MET A 2 -4.26 -13.57 2.62
N ARG A 3 -4.24 -14.72 1.95
CA ARG A 3 -4.17 -14.79 0.48
C ARG A 3 -5.48 -14.27 -0.10
N TYR A 4 -5.42 -13.26 -0.96
CA TYR A 4 -6.58 -12.79 -1.73
C TYR A 4 -6.68 -13.56 -3.04
N ASP A 5 -5.57 -13.59 -3.78
CA ASP A 5 -5.40 -14.37 -5.01
C ASP A 5 -3.96 -14.90 -5.11
N GLU A 6 -3.57 -15.43 -6.26
CA GLU A 6 -2.25 -16.03 -6.45
C GLU A 6 -1.06 -15.07 -6.26
N THR A 7 -1.30 -13.79 -6.45
CA THR A 7 -0.31 -12.71 -6.46
C THR A 7 -0.59 -11.60 -5.45
N THR A 8 -1.78 -11.60 -4.84
CA THR A 8 -2.25 -10.53 -3.95
C THR A 8 -2.42 -11.02 -2.52
N ALA A 9 -1.81 -10.30 -1.58
CA ALA A 9 -2.05 -10.44 -0.15
C ALA A 9 -3.11 -9.44 0.32
N GLU A 10 -4.11 -9.89 1.08
CA GLU A 10 -5.09 -9.01 1.71
C GLU A 10 -4.71 -8.69 3.16
N PHE A 11 -4.49 -7.41 3.43
CA PHE A 11 -4.20 -6.92 4.78
C PHE A 11 -5.52 -6.58 5.48
N LYS A 12 -6.05 -7.54 6.24
CA LYS A 12 -7.18 -7.32 7.14
C LYS A 12 -6.72 -6.76 8.48
N ARG A 13 -7.55 -5.89 9.07
CA ARG A 13 -7.40 -5.39 10.46
C ARG A 13 -6.06 -4.70 10.74
N VAL A 14 -5.57 -3.88 9.81
CA VAL A 14 -4.53 -2.87 10.13
C VAL A 14 -5.22 -1.77 10.93
N TRP A 15 -5.49 -2.05 12.21
CA TRP A 15 -6.09 -1.13 13.15
C TRP A 15 -5.01 -0.72 14.14
N THR A 16 -4.69 0.56 14.17
CA THR A 16 -3.98 1.14 15.32
C THR A 16 -5.03 1.85 16.15
N ASP A 17 -5.14 1.44 17.40
CA ASP A 17 -6.06 2.02 18.36
C ASP A 17 -5.97 3.56 18.34
N ARG A 18 -7.11 4.24 18.39
CA ARG A 18 -7.20 5.71 18.28
C ARG A 18 -6.31 6.41 19.32
N ASP A 19 -6.13 5.78 20.47
CA ASP A 19 -5.38 6.31 21.61
C ASP A 19 -3.85 6.26 21.47
N HIS A 20 -3.32 5.59 20.44
CA HIS A 20 -1.86 5.50 20.18
C HIS A 20 -1.42 6.17 18.88
N ARG A 21 -2.23 7.08 18.34
CA ARG A 21 -1.89 7.83 17.13
C ARG A 21 -0.84 8.90 17.43
N ARG A 22 0.38 8.69 16.90
CA ARG A 22 1.48 9.68 16.61
C ARG A 22 2.88 9.08 16.54
N GLN A 23 3.05 7.77 16.73
CA GLN A 23 4.39 7.16 16.83
C GLN A 23 4.90 6.47 15.55
N GLY A 24 4.23 6.66 14.41
CA GLY A 24 4.60 5.96 13.16
C GLY A 24 4.44 4.44 13.21
N LEU A 25 3.77 3.91 14.24
CA LEU A 25 3.59 2.47 14.45
C LEU A 25 2.81 1.82 13.30
N ALA A 26 1.75 2.48 12.82
CA ALA A 26 0.98 1.99 11.67
C ALA A 26 1.84 1.83 10.40
N ARG A 27 2.76 2.78 10.16
CA ARG A 27 3.71 2.68 9.04
C ARG A 27 4.69 1.52 9.23
N LYS A 28 5.23 1.32 10.44
CA LYS A 28 6.13 0.19 10.74
C LYS A 28 5.43 -1.15 10.53
N VAL A 29 4.18 -1.26 11.00
CA VAL A 29 3.35 -2.46 10.78
C VAL A 29 3.11 -2.70 9.30
N LEU A 30 2.78 -1.67 8.51
CA LEU A 30 2.61 -1.80 7.07
C LEU A 30 3.89 -2.30 6.39
N VAL A 31 5.05 -1.69 6.68
CA VAL A 31 6.33 -2.09 6.10
C VAL A 31 6.66 -3.56 6.41
N GLU A 32 6.45 -3.99 7.66
CA GLU A 32 6.69 -5.38 8.07
C GLU A 32 5.73 -6.35 7.36
N LEU A 33 4.46 -5.99 7.21
CA LEU A 33 3.48 -6.80 6.49
C LEU A 33 3.82 -6.88 4.99
N GLU A 34 4.23 -5.77 4.37
CA GLU A 34 4.69 -5.72 2.98
C GLU A 34 5.91 -6.63 2.78
N ALA A 35 6.91 -6.56 3.67
CA ALA A 35 8.10 -7.41 3.61
C ALA A 35 7.75 -8.91 3.70
N ARG A 36 6.83 -9.27 4.60
CA ARG A 36 6.34 -10.66 4.72
C ARG A 36 5.54 -11.11 3.50
N ALA A 37 4.78 -10.21 2.87
CA ALA A 37 4.03 -10.52 1.66
C ALA A 37 4.99 -10.78 0.48
N ILE A 38 6.00 -9.92 0.33
CA ILE A 38 7.10 -10.10 -0.64
C ILE A 38 7.80 -11.44 -0.42
N ALA A 39 8.17 -11.77 0.82
CA ALA A 39 8.85 -13.02 1.16
C ALA A 39 8.01 -14.27 0.83
N GLN A 40 6.69 -14.13 0.78
CA GLN A 40 5.76 -15.19 0.39
C GLN A 40 5.44 -15.19 -1.12
N GLY A 41 6.09 -14.33 -1.91
CA GLY A 41 5.92 -14.26 -3.37
C GLY A 41 4.74 -13.41 -3.84
N TYR A 42 4.08 -12.67 -2.94
CA TYR A 42 3.04 -11.74 -3.35
C TYR A 42 3.65 -10.49 -4.00
N SER A 43 3.06 -10.07 -5.12
CA SER A 43 3.45 -8.88 -5.88
C SER A 43 2.49 -7.71 -5.65
N ARG A 44 1.35 -7.94 -5.00
CA ARG A 44 0.34 -6.92 -4.71
C ARG A 44 -0.20 -7.04 -3.29
N VAL A 45 -0.60 -5.91 -2.72
CA VAL A 45 -1.37 -5.83 -1.49
C VAL A 45 -2.71 -5.20 -1.79
N TYR A 46 -3.76 -5.77 -1.20
CA TYR A 46 -5.09 -5.19 -1.14
C TYR A 46 -5.49 -4.97 0.32
N LEU A 47 -6.16 -3.85 0.62
CA LEU A 47 -6.71 -3.59 1.94
C LEU A 47 -7.97 -2.74 1.87
N THR A 48 -8.77 -2.81 2.93
CA THR A 48 -9.97 -1.99 3.08
C THR A 48 -9.97 -1.29 4.43
N THR A 49 -10.52 -0.08 4.48
CA THR A 49 -10.79 0.64 5.73
C THR A 49 -12.18 1.26 5.71
N GLY A 50 -12.76 1.49 6.88
CA GLY A 50 -14.05 2.17 6.99
C GLY A 50 -13.92 3.66 6.73
N PHE A 51 -14.96 4.26 6.14
CA PHE A 51 -15.01 5.71 5.85
C PHE A 51 -14.83 6.61 7.09
N ARG A 52 -15.18 6.12 8.28
CA ARG A 52 -15.05 6.83 9.57
C ARG A 52 -13.59 6.96 10.08
N GLN A 53 -12.60 6.58 9.27
CA GLN A 53 -11.18 6.61 9.62
C GLN A 53 -10.38 7.44 8.58
N PRO A 54 -10.55 8.77 8.55
CA PRO A 54 -9.87 9.63 7.58
C PRO A 54 -8.34 9.56 7.70
N GLU A 55 -7.81 9.33 8.89
CA GLU A 55 -6.36 9.21 9.10
C GLU A 55 -5.78 7.95 8.47
N ALA A 56 -6.58 6.86 8.39
CA ALA A 56 -6.17 5.66 7.69
C ALA A 56 -6.11 5.91 6.18
N ARG A 57 -7.10 6.62 5.62
CA ARG A 57 -7.09 7.04 4.21
C ARG A 57 -5.81 7.82 3.89
N GLU A 58 -5.49 8.84 4.68
CA GLU A 58 -4.28 9.65 4.46
C GLU A 58 -2.99 8.84 4.63
N LEU A 59 -2.93 7.94 5.62
CA LEU A 59 -1.78 7.05 5.80
C LEU A 59 -1.53 6.22 4.54
N TYR A 60 -2.55 5.52 4.04
CA TYR A 60 -2.41 4.63 2.88
C TYR A 60 -1.97 5.40 1.64
N LEU A 61 -2.60 6.54 1.35
CA LEU A 61 -2.23 7.43 0.25
C LEU A 61 -0.76 7.88 0.37
N ARG A 62 -0.31 8.30 1.56
CA ARG A 62 1.08 8.72 1.81
C ARG A 62 2.10 7.59 1.75
N THR A 63 1.68 6.35 1.97
CA THR A 63 2.54 5.16 1.88
C THR A 63 2.58 4.52 0.48
N GLY A 64 1.98 5.17 -0.52
CA GLY A 64 2.01 4.75 -1.90
C GLY A 64 0.93 3.74 -2.29
N TYR A 65 -0.15 3.65 -1.51
CA TYR A 65 -1.33 2.91 -1.93
C TYR A 65 -2.21 3.76 -2.85
N SER A 66 -2.72 3.13 -3.89
CA SER A 66 -3.73 3.68 -4.79
C SER A 66 -5.13 3.42 -4.24
N ALA A 67 -6.00 4.43 -4.28
CA ALA A 67 -7.41 4.27 -3.95
C ALA A 67 -8.14 3.56 -5.09
N LEU A 68 -8.96 2.55 -4.74
CA LEU A 68 -9.84 1.83 -5.67
C LEU A 68 -11.29 2.38 -5.61
N PHE A 69 -11.43 3.62 -5.17
CA PHE A 69 -12.68 4.36 -5.09
C PHE A 69 -12.43 5.80 -5.53
N ASP A 70 -13.50 6.52 -5.86
CA ASP A 70 -13.41 7.93 -6.19
C ASP A 70 -13.06 8.75 -4.93
N LEU A 71 -11.89 9.39 -4.95
CA LEU A 71 -11.41 10.25 -3.86
C LEU A 71 -12.27 11.51 -3.67
N ALA A 72 -13.00 11.93 -4.72
CA ALA A 72 -13.91 13.07 -4.69
C ALA A 72 -15.33 12.69 -4.27
N ALA A 73 -15.68 11.40 -4.28
CA ALA A 73 -16.99 10.93 -3.83
C ALA A 73 -17.13 11.06 -2.32
N ASP A 74 -18.38 11.23 -1.87
CA ASP A 74 -18.69 11.30 -0.45
C ASP A 74 -18.35 9.95 0.21
N PRO A 75 -17.44 9.92 1.21
CA PRO A 75 -17.03 8.68 1.88
C PRO A 75 -18.21 7.91 2.51
N GLU A 76 -19.28 8.59 2.91
CA GLU A 76 -20.49 7.95 3.47
C GLU A 76 -21.22 7.11 2.43
N THR A 77 -21.13 7.47 1.14
CA THR A 77 -21.68 6.69 0.03
C THR A 77 -20.84 5.45 -0.28
N VAL A 78 -19.53 5.57 -0.17
CA VAL A 78 -18.57 4.50 -0.46
C VAL A 78 -18.58 3.44 0.65
N LYS A 79 -18.75 3.86 1.92
CA LYS A 79 -18.75 3.05 3.16
C LYS A 79 -17.45 2.29 3.46
N ILE A 80 -16.84 1.69 2.45
CA ILE A 80 -15.61 0.91 2.53
C ILE A 80 -14.60 1.48 1.52
N LEU A 81 -13.54 2.06 2.03
CA LEU A 81 -12.45 2.62 1.24
C LEU A 81 -11.45 1.51 0.94
N ALA A 82 -11.45 1.04 -0.31
CA ALA A 82 -10.53 0.00 -0.79
C ALA A 82 -9.24 0.63 -1.35
N PHE A 83 -8.11 -0.01 -1.06
CA PHE A 83 -6.79 0.44 -1.49
C PHE A 83 -5.96 -0.74 -1.98
N GLU A 84 -5.05 -0.47 -2.91
CA GLU A 84 -4.07 -1.43 -3.37
C GLU A 84 -2.68 -0.83 -3.51
N LYS A 85 -1.66 -1.68 -3.50
CA LYS A 85 -0.28 -1.28 -3.77
C LYS A 85 0.47 -2.41 -4.44
N ALA A 86 1.23 -2.07 -5.49
CA ALA A 86 2.22 -2.98 -6.05
C ALA A 86 3.41 -3.09 -5.08
N LEU A 87 3.77 -4.33 -4.75
CA LEU A 87 4.96 -4.61 -3.96
C LEU A 87 6.15 -4.67 -4.92
N ALA A 88 7.13 -3.82 -4.67
CA ALA A 88 8.42 -3.97 -5.32
C ALA A 88 9.09 -5.20 -4.70
N THR A 89 8.94 -6.36 -5.35
CA THR A 89 9.80 -7.51 -5.10
C THR A 89 11.25 -7.03 -5.23
N PRO A 90 12.22 -7.50 -4.42
CA PRO A 90 13.61 -7.06 -4.53
C PRO A 90 14.10 -7.12 -5.98
N LEU A 91 13.75 -8.17 -6.73
CA LEU A 91 14.05 -8.28 -8.17
C LEU A 91 13.43 -7.16 -9.03
N ALA A 92 12.19 -6.77 -8.76
CA ALA A 92 11.50 -5.69 -9.46
C ALA A 92 12.02 -4.30 -9.06
N ALA A 93 12.44 -4.11 -7.80
CA ALA A 93 13.10 -2.90 -7.35
C ALA A 93 14.46 -2.72 -8.06
N PHE A 94 15.28 -3.78 -8.12
CA PHE A 94 16.54 -3.77 -8.88
C PHE A 94 16.31 -3.53 -10.38
N ALA A 95 15.25 -4.09 -10.96
CA ALA A 95 14.91 -3.85 -12.37
C ALA A 95 14.48 -2.38 -12.62
N ASN A 96 13.67 -1.80 -11.72
CA ASN A 96 13.22 -0.41 -11.83
C ASN A 96 14.36 0.61 -11.61
N GLU A 97 15.29 0.34 -10.68
CA GLU A 97 16.47 1.19 -10.48
C GLU A 97 17.39 1.17 -11.70
N ASN A 98 17.63 -0.01 -12.28
CA ASN A 98 18.42 -0.13 -13.51
C ASN A 98 17.72 0.55 -14.70
N ALA A 99 16.41 0.35 -14.87
CA ALA A 99 15.65 0.98 -15.95
C ALA A 99 15.67 2.52 -15.87
N ASN A 100 15.54 3.09 -14.67
CA ASN A 100 15.66 4.53 -14.46
C ASN A 100 17.09 5.04 -14.71
N ALA A 101 18.12 4.29 -14.33
CA ALA A 101 19.52 4.64 -14.60
C ALA A 101 19.82 4.67 -16.11
N PHE A 102 19.28 3.73 -16.89
CA PHE A 102 19.42 3.72 -18.35
C PHE A 102 18.64 4.86 -19.03
N GLN A 103 17.44 5.21 -18.56
CA GLN A 103 16.66 6.33 -19.07
C GLN A 103 17.33 7.69 -18.78
N ALA A 104 17.93 7.86 -17.59
CA ALA A 104 18.68 9.07 -17.25
C ALA A 104 19.93 9.26 -18.13
N ALA A 105 20.59 8.17 -18.55
CA ALA A 105 21.72 8.22 -19.47
C ALA A 105 21.32 8.51 -20.93
N ALA A 106 20.06 8.23 -21.31
CA ALA A 106 19.56 8.43 -22.68
C ALA A 106 18.98 9.85 -22.92
N ALA A 107 18.65 10.60 -21.87
CA ALA A 107 18.06 11.94 -21.96
C ALA A 107 19.09 13.09 -22.06
N GLY A 108 20.39 12.76 -22.12
CA GLY A 108 21.49 13.72 -22.25
C GLY A 108 22.11 13.72 -23.65
N LYS A 109 21.39 14.24 -24.66
CA LYS A 109 21.97 14.77 -25.90
C LYS A 109 21.16 15.93 -26.43
#